data_AF-C6E660-F1
#
_entry.id   AF-C6E660-F1
#
_cell.length_a   1.000
_cell.length_b   1.000
_cell.length_c   1.000
_cell.angle_alpha   90.00
_cell.angle_beta   90.00
_cell.angle_gamma   90.00
#
_symmetry.space_group_name_H-M   'P 1'
#
loop_
_entity.id
_entity.type
_entity.pdbx_description
1 polymer ?
#
loop_
_entity_poly.entity_id
_entity_poly.type
_entity_poly.pdbx_seq_one_letter_code
_entity_poly.pdbx_strand_id
1 'polypeptide(L)'
;MRFFANMFLLLFIADGSLSLLDELASLLFPLVPFSGLRDLLANAVILIAIPIYFSLGIDRRLPKRLFLPLILFVIWCPLSVWFFPLLGAFKLYGLFMAALQVGLGTFLVSRFNDNPAAPLTLPPALFEAPYFDLRNTLVFAGVNVFVLPAALLTGALFVGNSYATEATGGFMNVSPRGLHMAERTYRRGDRTVKLAAMIHIGEKEYYDEVARLVPAGNTIVLAEGVTDEKGKLKNKFDYRKVANLLGLASQEKLLFKGRLIEPKELQAPGKPERKEQAGPDILRADVDLSVFRPETMMLLDAMGKQLGENPSAVDGLLKLNRWAEKNITPAMYAVIMDDILQRRNKVVVQYLDQALKRYQNVVIPWGALHMKGIEAEVLARGFVLQEEQKRLSIDFKRALQ
;
A
#
# COMPACT_ATOMS: atom_id res chain seq x y z
N MET A 1 -36.33 -3.79 -10.23
CA MET A 1 -35.61 -4.90 -9.58
C MET A 1 -35.22 -6.03 -10.52
N ARG A 2 -36.13 -6.68 -11.27
CA ARG A 2 -35.76 -7.74 -12.24
C ARG A 2 -34.65 -7.35 -13.20
N PHE A 3 -34.78 -6.20 -13.87
CA PHE A 3 -33.75 -5.69 -14.78
C PHE A 3 -32.39 -5.57 -14.10
N PHE A 4 -32.37 -4.95 -12.92
CA PHE A 4 -31.15 -4.74 -12.13
C PHE A 4 -30.49 -6.06 -11.68
N ALA A 5 -31.31 -7.02 -11.23
CA ALA A 5 -30.88 -8.35 -10.85
C ALA A 5 -30.27 -9.13 -12.03
N ASN A 6 -30.91 -9.08 -13.21
CA ASN A 6 -30.40 -9.71 -14.42
C ASN A 6 -29.14 -9.01 -14.96
N MET A 7 -29.04 -7.70 -14.84
CA MET A 7 -27.84 -6.95 -15.19
C MET A 7 -26.64 -7.40 -14.34
N PHE A 8 -26.81 -7.55 -13.02
CA PHE A 8 -25.76 -8.08 -12.15
C PHE A 8 -25.32 -9.50 -12.57
N LEU A 9 -26.27 -10.41 -12.84
CA LEU A 9 -25.97 -11.78 -13.26
C LEU A 9 -25.17 -11.82 -14.56
N LEU A 10 -25.63 -11.06 -15.56
CA LEU A 10 -24.96 -10.99 -16.86
C LEU A 10 -23.55 -10.41 -16.73
N LEU A 11 -23.37 -9.34 -15.94
CA LEU A 11 -22.05 -8.77 -15.69
C LEU A 11 -21.14 -9.71 -14.91
N PHE A 12 -21.66 -10.43 -13.90
CA PHE A 12 -20.89 -11.41 -13.13
C PHE A 12 -20.39 -12.56 -14.01
N ILE A 13 -21.23 -13.08 -14.91
CA ILE A 13 -20.84 -14.14 -15.85
C ILE A 13 -19.89 -13.60 -16.92
N ALA A 14 -20.13 -12.39 -17.43
CA ALA A 14 -19.28 -11.75 -18.44
C ALA A 14 -17.87 -11.48 -17.88
N ASP A 15 -17.77 -10.97 -16.65
CA ASP A 15 -16.50 -10.76 -15.94
C ASP A 15 -15.73 -12.07 -15.75
N GLY A 16 -16.39 -13.12 -15.27
CA GLY A 16 -15.77 -14.44 -15.14
C GLY A 16 -15.33 -15.03 -16.48
N SER A 17 -16.13 -14.85 -17.54
CA SER A 17 -15.82 -15.36 -18.88
C SER A 17 -14.64 -14.62 -19.50
N LEU A 18 -14.61 -13.28 -19.38
CA LEU A 18 -13.50 -12.49 -19.86
C LEU A 18 -12.22 -12.81 -19.09
N SER A 19 -12.32 -12.91 -17.76
CA SER A 19 -11.20 -13.33 -16.90
C SER A 19 -10.67 -14.71 -17.32
N LEU A 20 -11.55 -15.68 -17.58
CA LEU A 20 -11.15 -17.02 -18.00
C LEU A 20 -10.41 -16.99 -19.35
N LEU A 21 -10.91 -16.21 -20.32
CA LEU A 21 -10.27 -16.05 -21.61
C LEU A 21 -8.89 -15.38 -21.49
N ASP A 22 -8.77 -14.35 -20.67
CA ASP A 22 -7.54 -13.60 -20.45
C ASP A 22 -6.48 -14.45 -19.72
N GLU A 23 -6.89 -15.23 -18.72
CA GLU A 23 -6.02 -16.18 -18.02
C GLU A 23 -5.56 -17.31 -18.96
N LEU A 24 -6.45 -17.86 -19.80
CA LEU A 24 -6.08 -18.87 -20.80
C LEU A 24 -5.14 -18.30 -21.87
N ALA A 25 -5.37 -17.06 -22.32
CA ALA A 25 -4.50 -16.38 -23.26
C ALA A 25 -3.10 -16.18 -22.67
N SER A 26 -3.00 -15.84 -21.38
CA SER A 26 -1.72 -15.66 -20.68
C SER A 26 -0.86 -16.93 -20.61
N LEU A 27 -1.46 -18.11 -20.74
CA LEU A 27 -0.74 -19.40 -20.81
C LEU A 27 -0.06 -19.61 -22.16
N LEU A 28 -0.62 -19.02 -23.22
CA LEU A 28 -0.15 -19.17 -24.61
C LEU A 28 0.72 -18.01 -25.05
N PHE A 29 0.46 -16.81 -24.52
CA PHE A 29 1.13 -15.57 -24.89
C PHE A 29 1.54 -14.80 -23.62
N PRO A 30 2.70 -14.11 -23.63
CA PRO A 30 3.12 -13.29 -22.50
C PRO A 30 2.29 -12.00 -22.32
N LEU A 31 1.36 -11.73 -23.23
CA LEU A 31 0.48 -10.57 -23.20
C LEU A 31 -0.87 -10.93 -22.60
N VAL A 32 -1.40 -10.02 -21.79
CA VAL A 32 -2.72 -10.08 -21.16
C VAL A 32 -3.60 -9.02 -21.82
N PRO A 33 -4.13 -9.28 -23.02
CA PRO A 33 -4.69 -8.25 -23.89
C PRO A 33 -5.98 -7.62 -23.36
N PHE A 34 -6.66 -8.27 -22.42
CA PHE A 34 -7.95 -7.80 -21.91
C PHE A 34 -7.91 -7.26 -20.48
N SER A 35 -6.73 -7.14 -19.87
CA SER A 35 -6.56 -6.72 -18.47
C SER A 35 -7.35 -5.46 -18.11
N GLY A 36 -7.24 -4.39 -18.91
CA GLY A 36 -7.97 -3.15 -18.65
C GLY A 36 -9.50 -3.28 -18.74
N LEU A 37 -10.01 -4.08 -19.67
CA LEU A 37 -11.46 -4.33 -19.79
C LEU A 37 -11.95 -5.23 -18.66
N ARG A 38 -11.16 -6.24 -18.29
CA ARG A 38 -11.40 -7.13 -17.16
C ARG A 38 -11.51 -6.34 -15.86
N ASP A 39 -10.57 -5.45 -15.59
CA ASP A 39 -10.57 -4.64 -14.38
C ASP A 39 -11.79 -3.69 -14.34
N LEU A 40 -12.18 -3.11 -15.48
CA LEU A 40 -13.39 -2.30 -15.58
C LEU A 40 -14.66 -3.10 -15.26
N LEU A 41 -14.80 -4.30 -15.83
CA LEU A 41 -15.95 -5.18 -15.58
C LEU A 41 -15.99 -5.67 -14.13
N ALA A 42 -14.87 -6.13 -13.58
CA ALA A 42 -14.77 -6.56 -12.19
C ALA A 42 -15.20 -5.43 -11.23
N ASN A 43 -14.74 -4.20 -11.46
CA ASN A 43 -15.15 -3.04 -10.68
C ASN A 43 -16.65 -2.75 -10.82
N ALA A 44 -17.22 -2.84 -12.02
CA ALA A 44 -18.65 -2.67 -12.23
C ALA A 44 -19.48 -3.74 -11.49
N VAL A 45 -19.03 -4.99 -11.49
CA VAL A 45 -19.67 -6.10 -10.75
C VAL A 45 -19.62 -5.84 -9.24
N ILE A 46 -18.48 -5.43 -8.70
CA ILE A 46 -18.33 -5.05 -7.28
C ILE A 46 -19.29 -3.91 -6.92
N LEU A 47 -19.33 -2.86 -7.73
CA LEU A 47 -20.18 -1.69 -7.48
C LEU A 47 -21.68 -2.04 -7.49
N ILE A 48 -22.11 -2.94 -8.38
CA ILE A 48 -23.52 -3.39 -8.46
C ILE A 48 -23.85 -4.41 -7.36
N ALA A 49 -22.88 -5.20 -6.89
CA ALA A 49 -23.08 -6.15 -5.80
C ALA A 49 -23.57 -5.47 -4.51
N ILE A 50 -23.09 -4.25 -4.21
CA ILE A 50 -23.44 -3.47 -3.02
C ILE A 50 -24.96 -3.18 -2.93
N PRO A 51 -25.58 -2.48 -3.90
CA PRO A 51 -27.02 -2.23 -3.87
C PRO A 51 -27.85 -3.52 -3.99
N ILE A 52 -27.38 -4.57 -4.69
CA ILE A 52 -28.06 -5.87 -4.69
C ILE A 52 -28.06 -6.46 -3.27
N TYR A 53 -26.93 -6.44 -2.57
CA TYR A 53 -26.82 -6.94 -1.20
C TYR A 53 -27.81 -6.26 -0.26
N PHE A 54 -27.86 -4.93 -0.24
CA PHE A 54 -28.85 -4.20 0.58
C PHE A 54 -30.29 -4.48 0.14
N SER A 55 -30.52 -4.68 -1.17
CA SER A 55 -31.83 -5.08 -1.68
C SER A 55 -32.27 -6.46 -1.20
N LEU A 56 -31.37 -7.38 -0.83
CA LEU A 56 -31.76 -8.68 -0.25
C LEU A 56 -32.44 -8.55 1.11
N GLY A 57 -32.16 -7.47 1.84
CA GLY A 57 -32.80 -7.14 3.11
C GLY A 57 -34.20 -6.57 2.95
N ILE A 58 -34.43 -5.79 1.88
CA ILE A 58 -35.68 -5.06 1.66
C ILE A 58 -36.62 -5.83 0.72
N ASP A 59 -36.11 -6.27 -0.43
CA ASP A 59 -36.87 -6.96 -1.48
C ASP A 59 -36.87 -8.48 -1.27
N ARG A 60 -38.00 -9.00 -0.80
CA ARG A 60 -38.18 -10.44 -0.56
C ARG A 60 -38.20 -11.25 -1.86
N ARG A 61 -38.46 -10.62 -3.00
CA ARG A 61 -38.49 -11.29 -4.31
C ARG A 61 -37.11 -11.71 -4.80
N LEU A 62 -36.04 -11.12 -4.26
CA LEU A 62 -34.69 -11.49 -4.64
C LEU A 62 -34.29 -12.83 -4.00
N PRO A 63 -33.98 -13.87 -4.80
CA PRO A 63 -33.55 -15.16 -4.27
C PRO A 63 -32.17 -15.05 -3.59
N LYS A 64 -32.16 -14.98 -2.25
CA LYS A 64 -30.91 -14.92 -1.45
C LYS A 64 -29.96 -16.07 -1.74
N ARG A 65 -30.50 -17.27 -2.01
CA ARG A 65 -29.73 -18.47 -2.36
C ARG A 65 -28.98 -18.35 -3.70
N LEU A 66 -29.39 -17.43 -4.57
CA LEU A 66 -28.71 -17.10 -5.81
C LEU A 66 -27.71 -15.96 -5.58
N PHE A 67 -28.17 -14.81 -5.07
CA PHE A 67 -27.32 -13.61 -5.04
C PHE A 67 -26.27 -13.61 -3.93
N LEU A 68 -26.53 -14.20 -2.77
CA LEU A 68 -25.59 -14.16 -1.66
C LEU A 68 -24.26 -14.89 -1.97
N PRO A 69 -24.26 -16.11 -2.54
CA PRO A 69 -23.01 -16.76 -2.96
C PRO A 69 -22.23 -15.96 -4.00
N LEU A 70 -22.91 -15.32 -4.95
CA LEU A 70 -22.26 -14.50 -5.98
C LEU A 70 -21.62 -13.25 -5.38
N ILE A 71 -22.32 -12.54 -4.50
CA ILE A 71 -21.77 -11.37 -3.79
C ILE A 71 -20.58 -11.78 -2.93
N LEU A 72 -20.69 -12.87 -2.17
CA LEU A 72 -19.58 -13.38 -1.37
C LEU A 72 -18.37 -13.74 -2.23
N PHE A 73 -18.59 -14.33 -3.41
CA PHE A 73 -17.52 -14.63 -4.36
C PHE A 73 -16.80 -13.35 -4.84
N VAL A 74 -17.56 -12.35 -5.27
CA VAL A 74 -17.00 -11.05 -5.75
C VAL A 74 -16.16 -10.38 -4.66
N ILE A 75 -16.61 -10.41 -3.40
CA ILE A 75 -15.87 -9.82 -2.27
C ILE A 75 -14.65 -10.67 -1.90
N TRP A 76 -14.79 -12.00 -1.93
CA TRP A 76 -13.74 -12.93 -1.52
C TRP A 76 -12.55 -12.95 -2.48
N CYS A 77 -12.77 -12.89 -3.80
CA CYS A 77 -11.71 -12.93 -4.81
C CYS A 77 -10.54 -11.97 -4.49
N PRO A 78 -10.73 -10.64 -4.40
CA PRO A 78 -9.64 -9.71 -4.10
C PRO A 78 -9.10 -9.88 -2.67
N LEU A 79 -9.97 -10.17 -1.69
CA LEU A 79 -9.56 -10.32 -0.30
C LEU A 79 -8.70 -11.57 -0.08
N SER A 80 -8.98 -12.66 -0.77
CA SER A 80 -8.27 -13.93 -0.61
C SER A 80 -6.78 -13.82 -0.92
N VAL A 81 -6.41 -13.10 -1.99
CA VAL A 81 -5.01 -12.84 -2.34
C VAL A 81 -4.35 -11.89 -1.33
N TRP A 82 -5.11 -10.95 -0.78
CA TRP A 82 -4.61 -10.04 0.24
C TRP A 82 -4.36 -10.74 1.59
N PHE A 83 -5.28 -11.60 2.03
CA PHE A 83 -5.12 -12.42 3.24
C PHE A 83 -4.08 -13.53 3.07
N PHE A 84 -4.00 -14.11 1.87
CA PHE A 84 -3.11 -15.22 1.56
C PHE A 84 -2.30 -14.89 0.29
N PRO A 85 -1.23 -14.08 0.40
CA PRO A 85 -0.41 -13.67 -0.76
C PRO A 85 0.15 -14.83 -1.59
N LEU A 86 0.36 -15.99 -0.95
CA LEU A 86 0.76 -17.22 -1.64
C LEU A 86 -0.22 -17.59 -2.76
N LEU A 87 -1.53 -17.35 -2.59
CA LEU A 87 -2.55 -17.59 -3.62
C LEU A 87 -2.24 -16.82 -4.91
N GLY A 88 -1.82 -15.56 -4.81
CA GLY A 88 -1.43 -14.75 -5.96
C GLY A 88 -0.14 -15.22 -6.65
N ALA A 89 0.73 -15.94 -5.94
CA ALA A 89 1.95 -16.52 -6.54
C ALA A 89 1.66 -17.80 -7.34
N PHE A 90 0.55 -18.49 -7.07
CA PHE A 90 0.14 -19.65 -7.86
C PHE A 90 -0.44 -19.20 -9.19
N LYS A 91 0.29 -19.44 -10.29
CA LYS A 91 -0.11 -19.05 -11.66
C LYS A 91 -1.51 -19.54 -12.06
N LEU A 92 -1.96 -20.67 -11.52
CA LEU A 92 -3.28 -21.25 -11.84
C LEU A 92 -4.42 -20.70 -10.98
N TYR A 93 -4.13 -19.85 -10.00
CA TYR A 93 -5.15 -19.32 -9.10
C TYR A 93 -6.18 -18.46 -9.84
N GLY A 94 -5.70 -17.52 -10.68
CA GLY A 94 -6.57 -16.68 -11.50
C GLY A 94 -7.49 -17.51 -12.40
N LEU A 95 -6.90 -18.48 -13.12
CA LEU A 95 -7.64 -19.43 -13.95
C LEU A 95 -8.72 -20.19 -13.18
N PHE A 96 -8.37 -20.74 -12.00
CA PHE A 96 -9.31 -21.48 -11.16
C PHE A 96 -10.47 -20.61 -10.68
N MET A 97 -10.17 -19.39 -10.20
CA MET A 97 -11.21 -18.47 -9.73
C MET A 97 -12.11 -18.01 -10.88
N ALA A 98 -11.56 -17.72 -12.05
CA ALA A 98 -12.36 -17.35 -13.22
C ALA A 98 -13.29 -18.50 -13.67
N ALA A 99 -12.80 -19.73 -13.73
CA ALA A 99 -13.61 -20.90 -14.03
C ALA A 99 -14.71 -21.13 -12.98
N LEU A 100 -14.38 -20.96 -11.69
CA LEU A 100 -15.33 -21.06 -10.58
C LEU A 100 -16.40 -19.96 -10.67
N GLN A 101 -16.05 -18.73 -11.07
CA GLN A 101 -16.99 -17.63 -11.28
C GLN A 101 -18.03 -17.99 -12.35
N VAL A 102 -17.58 -18.40 -13.54
CA VAL A 102 -18.47 -18.81 -14.63
C VAL A 102 -19.34 -19.99 -14.21
N GLY A 103 -18.73 -21.02 -13.61
CA GLY A 103 -19.43 -22.21 -13.13
C GLY A 103 -20.50 -21.87 -12.08
N LEU A 104 -20.16 -21.07 -11.08
CA LEU A 104 -21.08 -20.65 -10.02
C LEU A 104 -22.25 -19.82 -10.58
N GLY A 105 -21.97 -18.85 -11.44
CA GLY A 105 -22.98 -17.99 -12.05
C GLY A 105 -23.96 -18.79 -12.91
N THR A 106 -23.44 -19.60 -13.83
CA THR A 106 -24.26 -20.43 -14.74
C THR A 106 -25.04 -21.50 -13.99
N PHE A 107 -24.41 -22.21 -13.04
CA PHE A 107 -25.07 -23.22 -12.22
C PHE A 107 -26.23 -22.62 -11.42
N LEU A 108 -26.00 -21.52 -10.70
CA LEU A 108 -27.05 -20.94 -9.88
C LEU A 108 -28.18 -20.36 -10.72
N VAL A 109 -27.90 -19.72 -11.87
CA VAL A 109 -28.97 -19.25 -12.75
C VAL A 109 -29.80 -20.42 -13.28
N SER A 110 -29.18 -21.52 -13.70
CA SER A 110 -29.90 -22.70 -14.21
C SER A 110 -30.87 -23.33 -13.18
N ARG A 111 -30.59 -23.17 -11.87
CA ARG A 111 -31.47 -23.65 -10.79
C ARG A 111 -32.71 -22.78 -10.57
N PHE A 112 -32.70 -21.55 -11.06
CA PHE A 112 -33.76 -20.56 -10.86
C PHE A 112 -34.44 -20.16 -12.18
N ASN A 113 -34.04 -20.78 -13.29
CA ASN A 113 -34.54 -20.44 -14.61
C ASN A 113 -34.80 -21.69 -15.44
N ASP A 114 -36.08 -22.02 -15.59
CA ASP A 114 -36.55 -23.13 -16.43
C ASP A 114 -36.82 -22.70 -17.89
N ASN A 115 -36.52 -21.43 -18.26
CA ASN A 115 -36.78 -20.91 -19.60
C ASN A 115 -35.60 -21.15 -20.56
N PRO A 116 -35.70 -22.08 -21.52
CA PRO A 116 -34.63 -22.36 -22.47
C PRO A 116 -34.36 -21.21 -23.44
N ALA A 117 -35.32 -20.30 -23.66
CA ALA A 117 -35.14 -19.16 -24.57
C ALA A 117 -34.29 -18.03 -23.99
N ALA A 118 -34.11 -17.99 -22.66
CA ALA A 118 -33.35 -16.95 -21.98
C ALA A 118 -32.55 -17.53 -20.80
N PRO A 119 -31.60 -18.46 -21.05
CA PRO A 119 -31.01 -19.33 -20.03
C PRO A 119 -30.20 -18.57 -18.97
N LEU A 120 -29.74 -17.35 -19.26
CA LEU A 120 -28.88 -16.54 -18.39
C LEU A 120 -29.63 -15.46 -17.58
N THR A 121 -30.96 -15.44 -17.62
CA THR A 121 -31.75 -14.40 -16.94
C THR A 121 -32.86 -14.99 -16.09
N LEU A 122 -33.25 -14.28 -15.02
CA LEU A 122 -34.33 -14.71 -14.15
C LEU A 122 -35.71 -14.45 -14.76
N PRO A 123 -36.64 -15.41 -14.67
CA PRO A 123 -37.98 -15.28 -15.20
C PRO A 123 -38.81 -14.21 -14.44
N PRO A 124 -39.83 -13.61 -15.09
CA PRO A 124 -40.72 -12.64 -14.47
C PRO A 124 -41.41 -13.16 -13.20
N ALA A 125 -41.80 -14.45 -13.20
CA ALA A 125 -42.56 -15.09 -12.14
C ALA A 125 -41.89 -15.02 -10.76
N LEU A 126 -40.55 -15.01 -10.70
CA LEU A 126 -39.81 -14.84 -9.43
C LEU A 126 -40.04 -13.48 -8.76
N PHE A 127 -40.54 -12.50 -9.50
CA PHE A 127 -40.72 -11.12 -9.04
C PHE A 127 -42.19 -10.74 -8.79
N GLU A 128 -43.10 -11.71 -8.74
CA GLU A 128 -44.54 -11.50 -8.53
C GLU A 128 -44.94 -11.49 -7.04
N ALA A 129 -44.06 -11.91 -6.13
CA ALA A 129 -44.31 -11.89 -4.68
C ALA A 129 -44.34 -10.46 -4.09
N PRO A 130 -44.89 -10.26 -2.88
CA PRO A 130 -44.82 -8.97 -2.20
C PRO A 130 -43.38 -8.48 -2.05
N TYR A 131 -43.18 -7.18 -2.29
CA TYR A 131 -41.86 -6.54 -2.25
C TYR A 131 -41.24 -6.61 -0.85
N PHE A 132 -41.98 -6.15 0.17
CA PHE A 132 -41.44 -5.90 1.50
C PHE A 132 -41.89 -6.95 2.52
N ASP A 133 -40.97 -7.29 3.44
CA ASP A 133 -41.24 -8.12 4.61
C ASP A 133 -40.45 -7.58 5.80
N LEU A 134 -41.16 -7.11 6.84
CA LEU A 134 -40.55 -6.53 8.03
C LEU A 134 -39.67 -7.54 8.76
N ARG A 135 -40.09 -8.81 8.83
CA ARG A 135 -39.29 -9.86 9.48
C ARG A 135 -37.98 -10.07 8.75
N ASN A 136 -38.02 -10.14 7.42
CA ASN A 136 -36.83 -10.26 6.59
C ASN A 136 -35.88 -9.08 6.80
N THR A 137 -36.43 -7.86 6.83
CA THR A 137 -35.66 -6.62 7.02
C THR A 137 -35.00 -6.59 8.40
N LEU A 138 -35.72 -6.96 9.47
CA LEU A 138 -35.17 -6.99 10.83
C LEU A 138 -34.09 -8.07 10.99
N VAL A 139 -34.27 -9.26 10.41
CA VAL A 139 -33.23 -10.31 10.41
C VAL A 139 -31.98 -9.84 9.64
N PHE A 140 -32.17 -9.25 8.46
CA PHE A 140 -31.07 -8.71 7.67
C PHE A 140 -30.34 -7.60 8.43
N ALA A 141 -31.07 -6.68 9.06
CA ALA A 141 -30.50 -5.63 9.89
C ALA A 141 -29.70 -6.21 11.06
N GLY A 142 -30.26 -7.20 11.78
CA GLY A 142 -29.59 -7.87 12.89
C GLY A 142 -28.28 -8.56 12.50
N VAL A 143 -28.23 -9.21 11.33
CA VAL A 143 -26.97 -9.77 10.79
C VAL A 143 -25.96 -8.67 10.45
N ASN A 144 -26.42 -7.57 9.85
CA ASN A 144 -25.54 -6.48 9.44
C ASN A 144 -24.98 -5.66 10.59
N VAL A 145 -25.58 -5.70 11.79
CA VAL A 145 -24.96 -5.14 13.01
C VAL A 145 -23.54 -5.71 13.23
N PHE A 146 -23.30 -6.97 12.86
CA PHE A 146 -21.99 -7.61 12.99
C PHE A 146 -21.19 -7.62 11.69
N VAL A 147 -21.84 -7.92 10.56
CA VAL A 147 -21.16 -8.04 9.26
C VAL A 147 -20.64 -6.70 8.76
N LEU A 148 -21.44 -5.62 8.88
CA LEU A 148 -21.09 -4.33 8.30
C LEU A 148 -19.85 -3.69 8.95
N PRO A 149 -19.70 -3.66 10.29
CA PRO A 149 -18.46 -3.15 10.89
C PRO A 149 -17.22 -3.92 10.46
N ALA A 150 -17.29 -5.26 10.41
CA ALA A 150 -16.17 -6.10 9.96
C ALA A 150 -15.84 -5.86 8.48
N ALA A 151 -16.85 -5.76 7.62
CA ALA A 151 -16.68 -5.47 6.20
C ALA A 151 -16.10 -4.07 5.96
N LEU A 152 -16.56 -3.05 6.68
CA LEU A 152 -16.05 -1.68 6.59
C LEU A 152 -14.60 -1.60 7.06
N LEU A 153 -14.26 -2.24 8.18
CA LEU A 153 -12.88 -2.29 8.67
C LEU A 153 -11.95 -3.00 7.68
N THR A 154 -12.38 -4.16 7.17
CA THR A 154 -11.61 -4.92 6.17
C THR A 154 -11.45 -4.13 4.88
N GLY A 155 -12.51 -3.49 4.39
CA GLY A 155 -12.48 -2.63 3.21
C GLY A 155 -11.58 -1.42 3.40
N ALA A 156 -11.62 -0.76 4.56
CA ALA A 156 -10.74 0.36 4.88
C ALA A 156 -9.26 -0.07 4.91
N LEU A 157 -8.94 -1.22 5.51
CA LEU A 157 -7.58 -1.77 5.51
C LEU A 157 -7.12 -2.15 4.10
N PHE A 158 -7.99 -2.76 3.29
CA PHE A 158 -7.68 -3.12 1.91
C PHE A 158 -7.41 -1.88 1.06
N VAL A 159 -8.28 -0.87 1.12
CA VAL A 159 -8.07 0.42 0.43
C VAL A 159 -6.80 1.10 0.92
N GLY A 160 -6.56 1.10 2.23
CA GLY A 160 -5.33 1.62 2.82
C GLY A 160 -4.08 0.89 2.31
N ASN A 161 -4.12 -0.43 2.19
CA ASN A 161 -3.05 -1.22 1.60
C ASN A 161 -2.80 -0.87 0.14
N SER A 162 -3.86 -0.80 -0.68
CA SER A 162 -3.75 -0.49 -2.10
C SER A 162 -3.16 0.91 -2.31
N TYR A 163 -3.64 1.89 -1.55
CA TYR A 163 -3.09 3.25 -1.58
C TYR A 163 -1.62 3.29 -1.14
N ALA A 164 -1.28 2.64 -0.01
CA ALA A 164 0.08 2.56 0.50
C ALA A 164 1.05 1.90 -0.50
N THR A 165 0.61 0.80 -1.11
CA THR A 165 1.39 0.04 -2.10
C THR A 165 1.65 0.92 -3.33
N GLU A 166 0.62 1.57 -3.88
CA GLU A 166 0.77 2.43 -5.07
C GLU A 166 1.64 3.67 -4.80
N ALA A 167 1.43 4.33 -3.65
CA ALA A 167 2.15 5.54 -3.28
C ALA A 167 3.65 5.28 -3.03
N THR A 168 4.01 4.07 -2.57
CA THR A 168 5.39 3.72 -2.21
C THR A 168 6.11 2.86 -3.27
N GLY A 169 5.43 2.42 -4.34
CA GLY A 169 6.00 1.47 -5.30
C GLY A 169 6.07 0.04 -4.75
N GLY A 170 5.23 -0.29 -3.79
CA GLY A 170 5.17 -1.59 -3.11
C GLY A 170 6.19 -1.74 -1.96
N PHE A 171 6.87 -0.67 -1.58
CA PHE A 171 7.78 -0.66 -0.44
C PHE A 171 7.08 -0.63 0.92
N MET A 172 5.78 -0.35 0.95
CA MET A 172 4.95 -0.42 2.14
C MET A 172 3.67 -1.19 1.83
N ASN A 173 3.32 -2.14 2.70
CA ASN A 173 2.05 -2.88 2.61
C ASN A 173 1.35 -2.88 3.97
N VAL A 174 0.03 -2.78 3.94
CA VAL A 174 -0.83 -2.94 5.11
C VAL A 174 -1.48 -4.31 5.03
N SER A 175 -1.39 -5.06 6.13
CA SER A 175 -2.04 -6.35 6.29
C SER A 175 -2.90 -6.34 7.56
N PRO A 176 -3.80 -7.32 7.74
CA PRO A 176 -4.53 -7.47 8.99
C PRO A 176 -3.62 -7.64 10.22
N ARG A 177 -2.41 -8.20 10.03
CA ARG A 177 -1.42 -8.36 11.10
C ARG A 177 -0.73 -7.05 11.47
N GLY A 178 -0.50 -6.19 10.48
CA GLY A 178 0.33 -5.02 10.68
C GLY A 178 0.90 -4.39 9.41
N LEU A 179 1.72 -3.37 9.63
CA LEU A 179 2.41 -2.63 8.60
C LEU A 179 3.73 -3.31 8.25
N HIS A 180 3.96 -3.52 6.96
CA HIS A 180 5.19 -4.14 6.45
C HIS A 180 5.95 -3.16 5.58
N MET A 181 7.28 -3.21 5.69
CA MET A 181 8.22 -2.45 4.88
C MET A 181 9.03 -3.41 4.03
N ALA A 182 9.31 -3.03 2.79
CA ALA A 182 10.12 -3.81 1.88
C ALA A 182 11.56 -3.31 1.82
N GLU A 183 12.45 -4.26 1.60
CA GLU A 183 13.85 -4.08 1.27
C GLU A 183 14.07 -4.69 -0.11
N ARG A 184 14.69 -3.94 -1.00
CA ARG A 184 14.99 -4.41 -2.35
C ARG A 184 16.47 -4.25 -2.64
N THR A 185 17.07 -5.32 -3.14
CA THR A 185 18.48 -5.36 -3.55
C THR A 185 18.55 -5.35 -5.07
N TYR A 186 19.28 -4.38 -5.60
CA TYR A 186 19.51 -4.23 -7.03
C TYR A 186 20.98 -4.38 -7.37
N ARG A 187 21.27 -4.97 -8.53
CA ARG A 187 22.65 -5.21 -8.96
C ARG A 187 22.90 -4.74 -10.38
N ARG A 188 24.12 -4.22 -10.60
CA ARG A 188 24.67 -3.89 -11.92
C ARG A 188 26.16 -4.21 -11.92
N GLY A 189 26.54 -5.34 -12.53
CA GLY A 189 27.92 -5.83 -12.51
C GLY A 189 28.40 -6.15 -11.08
N ASP A 190 29.48 -5.49 -10.66
CA ASP A 190 30.06 -5.59 -9.31
C ASP A 190 29.45 -4.62 -8.29
N ARG A 191 28.44 -3.83 -8.68
CA ARG A 191 27.79 -2.83 -7.83
C ARG A 191 26.44 -3.28 -7.35
N THR A 192 26.16 -2.97 -6.09
CA THR A 192 24.91 -3.28 -5.40
C THR A 192 24.32 -2.02 -4.81
N VAL A 193 23.03 -1.79 -5.06
CA VAL A 193 22.23 -0.76 -4.39
C VAL A 193 21.15 -1.46 -3.59
N LYS A 194 21.08 -1.20 -2.28
CA LYS A 194 20.04 -1.71 -1.40
C LYS A 194 19.14 -0.57 -0.96
N LEU A 195 17.87 -0.66 -1.31
CA LEU A 195 16.84 0.28 -0.87
C LEU A 195 16.13 -0.34 0.32
N ALA A 196 16.16 0.33 1.47
CA ALA A 196 15.47 -0.11 2.68
C ALA A 196 14.42 0.94 3.05
N ALA A 197 13.15 0.60 2.86
CA ALA A 197 12.05 1.49 3.25
C ALA A 197 12.10 1.75 4.75
N MET A 198 11.85 2.98 5.17
CA MET A 198 11.84 3.36 6.57
C MET A 198 10.48 3.94 6.94
N ILE A 199 10.14 3.78 8.22
CA ILE A 199 9.06 4.48 8.88
C ILE A 199 9.63 5.16 10.11
N HIS A 200 9.11 6.35 10.45
CA HIS A 200 9.62 7.12 11.58
C HIS A 200 9.26 6.53 12.95
N ILE A 201 8.22 5.66 13.01
CA ILE A 201 7.76 4.96 14.21
C ILE A 201 7.51 3.49 13.85
N GLY A 202 8.08 2.57 14.62
CA GLY A 202 8.03 1.14 14.35
C GLY A 202 8.54 0.29 15.51
N GLU A 203 8.43 -1.02 15.42
CA GLU A 203 8.97 -2.00 16.37
C GLU A 203 10.49 -1.83 16.47
N LYS A 204 11.06 -2.08 17.65
CA LYS A 204 12.52 -1.98 17.83
C LYS A 204 13.26 -3.03 17.01
N GLU A 205 12.72 -4.24 16.96
CA GLU A 205 13.26 -5.38 16.23
C GLU A 205 13.40 -5.07 14.74
N TYR A 206 12.44 -4.33 14.17
CA TYR A 206 12.49 -3.87 12.79
C TYR A 206 13.76 -3.05 12.53
N TYR A 207 14.03 -2.05 13.38
CA TYR A 207 15.22 -1.21 13.24
C TYR A 207 16.52 -1.99 13.48
N ASP A 208 16.54 -2.93 14.42
CA ASP A 208 17.69 -3.79 14.69
C ASP A 208 17.99 -4.75 13.50
N GLU A 209 16.96 -5.19 12.79
CA GLU A 209 17.11 -5.96 11.55
C GLU A 209 17.62 -5.09 10.39
N VAL A 210 17.05 -3.89 10.21
CA VAL A 210 17.50 -2.95 9.17
C VAL A 210 18.97 -2.56 9.37
N ALA A 211 19.40 -2.33 10.62
CA ALA A 211 20.79 -2.01 10.95
C ALA A 211 21.77 -3.13 10.54
N ARG A 212 21.32 -4.39 10.57
CA ARG A 212 22.13 -5.57 10.19
C ARG A 212 22.26 -5.76 8.67
N LEU A 213 21.53 -4.99 7.86
CA LEU A 213 21.56 -5.11 6.41
C LEU A 213 22.83 -4.60 5.76
N VAL A 214 23.63 -3.81 6.47
CA VAL A 214 24.78 -3.14 5.87
C VAL A 214 25.93 -4.13 5.74
N PRO A 215 26.30 -4.54 4.51
CA PRO A 215 27.38 -5.49 4.33
C PRO A 215 28.70 -4.87 4.80
N ALA A 216 29.55 -5.69 5.43
CA ALA A 216 30.92 -5.31 5.75
C ALA A 216 31.71 -5.02 4.46
N GLY A 217 32.74 -4.17 4.55
CA GLY A 217 33.64 -3.86 3.44
C GLY A 217 33.35 -2.51 2.77
N ASN A 218 33.49 -2.45 1.44
CA ASN A 218 33.42 -1.22 0.64
C ASN A 218 31.97 -0.71 0.46
N THR A 219 31.38 -0.29 1.58
CA THR A 219 29.97 0.06 1.72
C THR A 219 29.79 1.48 2.23
N ILE A 220 28.83 2.18 1.63
CA ILE A 220 28.34 3.47 2.13
C ILE A 220 26.84 3.42 2.38
N VAL A 221 26.41 4.05 3.48
CA VAL A 221 25.01 4.31 3.81
C VAL A 221 24.69 5.76 3.50
N LEU A 222 23.74 5.99 2.60
CA LEU A 222 23.18 7.31 2.29
C LEU A 222 21.96 7.51 3.19
N ALA A 223 22.19 8.00 4.41
CA ALA A 223 21.19 8.08 5.45
C ALA A 223 20.28 9.30 5.28
N GLU A 224 18.99 9.09 5.49
CA GLU A 224 18.00 10.15 5.70
C GLU A 224 18.30 10.95 6.97
N GLY A 225 18.03 12.25 6.94
CA GLY A 225 18.23 13.10 8.12
C GLY A 225 18.25 14.57 7.75
N VAL A 226 17.07 15.18 7.70
CA VAL A 226 16.93 16.62 7.48
C VAL A 226 17.59 17.37 8.63
N THR A 227 18.50 18.29 8.31
CA THR A 227 19.16 19.16 9.30
C THR A 227 18.40 20.47 9.49
N ASP A 228 18.59 21.11 10.64
CA ASP A 228 18.06 22.46 10.92
C ASP A 228 19.19 23.34 11.46
N GLU A 229 20.22 23.55 10.64
CA GLU A 229 21.44 24.25 11.06
C GLU A 229 21.15 25.70 11.49
N LYS A 230 20.12 26.31 10.90
CA LYS A 230 19.72 27.70 11.16
C LYS A 230 18.61 27.84 12.21
N GLY A 231 18.15 26.73 12.81
CA GLY A 231 17.09 26.75 13.83
C GLY A 231 15.79 27.39 13.34
N LYS A 232 15.40 27.16 12.08
CA LYS A 232 14.23 27.80 11.47
C LYS A 232 12.91 27.22 11.98
N LEU A 233 12.91 25.96 12.42
CA LEU A 233 11.70 25.29 12.87
C LEU A 233 11.40 25.69 14.32
N LYS A 234 10.25 26.36 14.53
CA LYS A 234 9.85 26.86 15.86
C LYS A 234 9.33 25.72 16.73
N ASN A 235 8.60 24.78 16.13
CA ASN A 235 8.03 23.64 16.83
C ASN A 235 8.61 22.34 16.27
N LYS A 236 9.52 21.71 17.02
CA LYS A 236 10.09 20.41 16.63
C LYS A 236 9.13 19.30 17.02
N PHE A 237 8.79 18.44 16.05
CA PHE A 237 8.04 17.23 16.34
C PHE A 237 8.99 16.18 16.93
N ASP A 238 8.63 15.64 18.10
CA ASP A 238 9.38 14.58 18.78
C ASP A 238 8.64 13.25 18.57
N TYR A 239 9.20 12.40 17.71
CA TYR A 239 8.59 11.12 17.36
C TYR A 239 8.61 10.14 18.56
N ARG A 240 9.45 10.36 19.57
CA ARG A 240 9.51 9.49 20.76
C ARG A 240 8.26 9.56 21.62
N LYS A 241 7.62 10.73 21.72
CA LYS A 241 6.40 10.88 22.51
C LYS A 241 5.28 9.99 21.95
N VAL A 242 5.13 9.96 20.63
CA VAL A 242 4.15 9.12 19.95
C VAL A 242 4.57 7.65 19.98
N ALA A 243 5.85 7.36 19.76
CA ALA A 243 6.36 5.99 19.83
C ALA A 243 6.15 5.37 21.22
N ASN A 244 6.49 6.09 22.29
CA ASN A 244 6.31 5.62 23.67
C ASN A 244 4.85 5.35 24.03
N LEU A 245 3.90 6.17 23.54
CA LEU A 245 2.48 5.97 23.77
C LEU A 245 1.97 4.66 23.15
N LEU A 246 2.58 4.24 22.04
CA LEU A 246 2.21 3.05 21.27
C LEU A 246 3.07 1.82 21.61
N GLY A 247 4.00 1.93 22.56
CA GLY A 247 4.98 0.87 22.85
C GLY A 247 6.01 0.63 21.73
N LEU A 248 6.19 1.60 20.84
CA LEU A 248 7.05 1.54 19.66
C LEU A 248 8.35 2.35 19.86
N ALA A 249 9.26 2.26 18.88
CA ALA A 249 10.51 3.02 18.82
C ALA A 249 10.48 4.06 17.68
N SER A 250 11.22 5.17 17.85
CA SER A 250 11.41 6.18 16.81
C SER A 250 12.76 6.05 16.10
N GLN A 251 12.81 6.45 14.83
CA GLN A 251 14.00 6.42 13.96
C GLN A 251 15.07 7.49 14.31
N GLU A 252 14.97 8.20 15.44
CA GLU A 252 15.73 9.45 15.70
C GLU A 252 17.27 9.28 15.81
N LYS A 253 17.79 8.07 15.98
CA LYS A 253 19.24 7.80 15.98
C LYS A 253 19.62 7.09 14.70
N LEU A 254 20.73 7.51 14.09
CA LEU A 254 21.41 6.74 13.05
C LEU A 254 21.56 5.29 13.55
N LEU A 255 20.75 4.39 12.99
CA LEU A 255 20.69 2.98 13.38
C LEU A 255 21.98 2.24 13.03
N PHE A 256 22.76 2.82 12.13
CA PHE A 256 23.96 2.24 11.57
C PHE A 256 25.18 2.70 12.36
N LYS A 257 25.96 1.73 12.83
CA LYS A 257 27.30 1.97 13.37
C LYS A 257 28.26 2.10 12.19
N GLY A 258 28.90 3.25 12.04
CA GLY A 258 29.82 3.53 10.93
C GLY A 258 30.55 4.84 11.12
N ARG A 259 31.47 5.14 10.20
CA ARG A 259 32.18 6.42 10.18
C ARG A 259 31.32 7.44 9.44
N LEU A 260 30.94 8.52 10.11
CA LEU A 260 30.31 9.66 9.45
C LEU A 260 31.34 10.35 8.55
N ILE A 261 30.98 10.60 7.30
CA ILE A 261 31.80 11.30 6.31
C ILE A 261 31.06 12.53 5.77
N GLU A 262 31.83 13.50 5.31
CA GLU A 262 31.32 14.71 4.67
C GLU A 262 31.19 14.54 3.14
N PRO A 263 30.29 15.26 2.45
CA PRO A 263 30.12 15.20 0.99
C PRO A 263 31.43 15.32 0.19
N LYS A 264 32.34 16.19 0.63
CA LYS A 264 33.65 16.43 0.00
C LYS A 264 34.53 15.17 -0.04
N GLU A 265 34.36 14.25 0.91
CA GLU A 265 35.15 13.01 0.96
C GLU A 265 34.74 12.01 -0.13
N LEU A 266 33.55 12.14 -0.71
CA LEU A 266 33.14 11.34 -1.88
C LEU A 266 33.95 11.68 -3.14
N GLN A 267 34.49 12.90 -3.20
CA GLN A 267 35.22 13.42 -4.36
C GLN A 267 36.74 13.24 -4.23
N ALA A 268 37.22 12.75 -3.08
CA ALA A 268 38.64 12.51 -2.87
C ALA A 268 39.18 11.41 -3.82
N PRO A 269 40.32 11.62 -4.50
CA PRO A 269 40.89 10.64 -5.41
C PRO A 269 41.32 9.36 -4.66
N GLY A 270 41.16 8.20 -5.31
CA GLY A 270 41.50 6.87 -4.78
C GLY A 270 40.30 6.07 -4.25
N LYS A 271 40.43 4.74 -4.18
CA LYS A 271 39.46 3.89 -3.46
C LYS A 271 39.69 4.06 -1.95
N PRO A 272 38.67 3.89 -1.08
CA PRO A 272 38.91 3.88 0.34
C PRO A 272 39.82 2.69 0.67
N GLU A 273 41.07 2.95 1.04
CA GLU A 273 41.96 1.94 1.60
C GLU A 273 41.40 1.55 2.97
N ARG A 274 40.68 0.43 3.03
CA ARG A 274 40.09 -0.06 4.27
C ARG A 274 40.39 -1.53 4.48
N LYS A 275 40.77 -1.83 5.73
CA LYS A 275 40.80 -3.20 6.26
C LYS A 275 39.38 -3.76 6.19
N GLU A 276 39.24 -5.03 5.83
CA GLU A 276 37.96 -5.74 5.64
C GLU A 276 37.01 -5.69 6.87
N GLN A 277 37.52 -5.30 8.04
CA GLN A 277 36.77 -5.20 9.31
C GLN A 277 36.28 -3.79 9.68
N ALA A 278 36.52 -2.76 8.87
CA ALA A 278 36.00 -1.42 9.14
C ALA A 278 34.50 -1.34 8.84
N GLY A 279 33.71 -0.74 9.74
CA GLY A 279 32.28 -0.46 9.52
C GLY A 279 32.02 0.45 8.31
N PRO A 280 30.77 0.56 7.85
CA PRO A 280 30.41 1.35 6.67
C PRO A 280 30.75 2.84 6.84
N ASP A 281 30.95 3.53 5.72
CA ASP A 281 30.85 4.99 5.72
C ASP A 281 29.38 5.40 5.73
N ILE A 282 29.07 6.49 6.42
CA ILE A 282 27.72 7.03 6.55
C ILE A 282 27.76 8.48 6.07
N LEU A 283 26.94 8.80 5.09
CA LEU A 283 26.73 10.17 4.63
C LEU A 283 25.28 10.56 4.92
N ARG A 284 25.06 11.73 5.52
CA ARG A 284 23.73 12.33 5.59
C ARG A 284 23.40 12.89 4.21
N ALA A 285 22.56 12.17 3.48
CA ALA A 285 22.31 12.40 2.06
C ALA A 285 21.02 13.21 1.83
N ASP A 286 20.72 14.14 2.73
CA ASP A 286 19.46 14.90 2.79
C ASP A 286 19.71 16.40 2.69
N VAL A 287 18.61 17.17 2.70
CA VAL A 287 18.63 18.63 2.66
C VAL A 287 18.56 19.23 4.06
N ASP A 288 19.03 20.47 4.17
CA ASP A 288 18.79 21.31 5.34
C ASP A 288 17.43 22.02 5.23
N LEU A 289 16.69 22.16 6.34
CA LEU A 289 15.41 22.88 6.38
C LEU A 289 15.51 24.31 5.86
N SER A 290 16.70 24.92 5.83
CA SER A 290 16.87 26.27 5.30
C SER A 290 16.52 26.41 3.83
N VAL A 291 16.51 25.31 3.05
CA VAL A 291 16.11 25.32 1.63
C VAL A 291 14.61 25.10 1.41
N PHE A 292 13.85 24.75 2.45
CA PHE A 292 12.40 24.58 2.35
C PHE A 292 11.70 25.91 2.16
N ARG A 293 10.64 25.88 1.36
CA ARG A 293 9.81 27.04 1.08
C ARG A 293 8.89 27.35 2.27
N PRO A 294 8.44 28.61 2.41
CA PRO A 294 7.63 29.04 3.55
C PRO A 294 6.37 28.18 3.80
N GLU A 295 5.73 27.70 2.74
CA GLU A 295 4.54 26.84 2.80
C GLU A 295 4.84 25.51 3.51
N THR A 296 5.98 24.90 3.16
CA THR A 296 6.47 23.66 3.79
C THR A 296 6.82 23.91 5.25
N MET A 297 7.54 24.99 5.54
CA MET A 297 7.89 25.35 6.92
C MET A 297 6.65 25.61 7.77
N MET A 298 5.63 26.27 7.22
CA MET A 298 4.35 26.50 7.89
C MET A 298 3.65 25.19 8.26
N LEU A 299 3.61 24.21 7.34
CA LEU A 299 3.06 22.90 7.62
C LEU A 299 3.86 22.17 8.70
N LEU A 300 5.19 22.14 8.62
CA LEU A 300 6.05 21.45 9.59
C LEU A 300 5.91 22.05 10.99
N ASP A 301 5.86 23.38 11.10
CA ASP A 301 5.60 24.06 12.37
C ASP A 301 4.21 23.72 12.93
N ALA A 302 3.19 23.65 12.06
CA ALA A 302 1.84 23.25 12.46
C ALA A 302 1.80 21.78 12.90
N MET A 303 2.50 20.88 12.22
CA MET A 303 2.64 19.48 12.63
C MET A 303 3.30 19.37 14.00
N GLY A 304 4.44 20.03 14.20
CA GLY A 304 5.14 20.04 15.49
C GLY A 304 4.27 20.57 16.62
N LYS A 305 3.51 21.64 16.36
CA LYS A 305 2.58 22.21 17.32
C LYS A 305 1.40 21.28 17.63
N GLN A 306 0.63 20.91 16.61
CA GLN A 306 -0.61 20.15 16.81
C GLN A 306 -0.35 18.71 17.27
N LEU A 307 0.73 18.08 16.84
CA LEU A 307 1.02 16.71 17.30
C LEU A 307 1.82 16.70 18.61
N GLY A 308 2.51 17.80 18.97
CA GLY A 308 3.34 17.88 20.17
C GLY A 308 2.63 18.43 21.42
N GLU A 309 1.64 19.32 21.25
CA GLU A 309 0.95 20.00 22.36
C GLU A 309 -0.34 19.29 22.81
N ASN A 310 -0.84 18.30 22.06
CA ASN A 310 -2.11 17.66 22.36
C ASN A 310 -1.94 16.38 23.18
N PRO A 311 -2.88 16.11 24.13
CA PRO A 311 -2.77 14.99 25.07
C PRO A 311 -2.96 13.61 24.41
N SER A 312 -3.55 13.56 23.21
CA SER A 312 -3.66 12.33 22.43
C SER A 312 -3.23 12.55 20.99
N ALA A 313 -2.61 11.53 20.39
CA ALA A 313 -2.21 11.54 18.99
C ALA A 313 -3.42 11.74 18.05
N VAL A 314 -4.58 11.19 18.41
CA VAL A 314 -5.83 11.33 17.64
C VAL A 314 -6.33 12.78 17.64
N ASP A 315 -6.37 13.44 18.81
CA ASP A 315 -6.78 14.85 18.89
C ASP A 315 -5.80 15.76 18.14
N GLY A 316 -4.49 15.49 18.27
CA GLY A 316 -3.47 16.18 17.50
C GLY A 316 -3.66 16.05 15.99
N LEU A 317 -3.94 14.83 15.50
CA LEU A 317 -4.18 14.58 14.07
C LEU A 317 -5.47 15.25 13.57
N LEU A 318 -6.57 15.18 14.35
CA LEU A 318 -7.82 15.85 14.00
C LEU A 318 -7.65 17.37 13.92
N LYS A 319 -6.91 17.96 14.87
CA LYS A 319 -6.60 19.40 14.87
C LYS A 319 -5.69 19.79 13.71
N LEU A 320 -4.69 18.97 13.41
CA LEU A 320 -3.83 19.17 12.24
C LEU A 320 -4.66 19.12 10.95
N ASN A 321 -5.57 18.15 10.80
CA ASN A 321 -6.42 18.04 9.61
C ASN A 321 -7.32 19.28 9.44
N ARG A 322 -8.00 19.71 10.51
CA ARG A 322 -8.82 20.95 10.48
C ARG A 322 -7.99 22.19 10.18
N TRP A 323 -6.75 22.24 10.66
CA TRP A 323 -5.83 23.33 10.34
C TRP A 323 -5.44 23.27 8.86
N ALA A 324 -5.11 22.09 8.33
CA ALA A 324 -4.72 21.91 6.94
C ALA A 324 -5.86 22.27 5.98
N GLU A 325 -7.09 21.83 6.23
CA GLU A 325 -8.29 22.18 5.45
C GLU A 325 -8.50 23.69 5.30
N LYS A 326 -8.10 24.47 6.30
CA LYS A 326 -8.26 25.93 6.32
C LYS A 326 -7.07 26.68 5.72
N ASN A 327 -5.87 26.12 5.81
CA ASN A 327 -4.62 26.85 5.54
C ASN A 327 -3.86 26.34 4.32
N ILE A 328 -4.13 25.12 3.84
CA ILE A 328 -3.41 24.49 2.74
C ILE A 328 -4.28 24.48 1.49
N THR A 329 -3.83 25.21 0.47
CA THR A 329 -4.45 25.19 -0.87
C THR A 329 -3.85 24.06 -1.71
N PRO A 330 -4.52 23.63 -2.81
CA PRO A 330 -3.95 22.66 -3.74
C PRO A 330 -2.57 23.07 -4.30
N ALA A 331 -2.35 24.37 -4.54
CA ALA A 331 -1.06 24.89 -5.00
C ALA A 331 0.03 24.77 -3.92
N MET A 332 -0.30 25.10 -2.66
CA MET A 332 0.62 24.90 -1.53
C MET A 332 0.94 23.42 -1.33
N TYR A 333 -0.04 22.54 -1.48
CA TYR A 333 0.18 21.09 -1.38
C TYR A 333 1.22 20.61 -2.40
N ALA A 334 1.14 21.06 -3.67
CA ALA A 334 2.14 20.71 -4.68
C ALA A 334 3.56 21.18 -4.30
N VAL A 335 3.67 22.39 -3.74
CA VAL A 335 4.94 22.95 -3.21
C VAL A 335 5.48 22.10 -2.05
N ILE A 336 4.62 21.75 -1.10
CA ILE A 336 4.96 20.91 0.05
C ILE A 336 5.47 19.54 -0.41
N MET A 337 4.76 18.89 -1.33
CA MET A 337 5.14 17.57 -1.84
C MET A 337 6.44 17.61 -2.65
N ASP A 338 6.69 18.68 -3.39
CA ASP A 338 7.97 18.88 -4.09
C ASP A 338 9.14 19.04 -3.10
N ASP A 339 8.98 19.83 -2.03
CA ASP A 339 10.02 19.98 -0.99
C ASP A 339 10.26 18.69 -0.20
N ILE A 340 9.19 18.06 0.29
CA ILE A 340 9.28 16.90 1.19
C ILE A 340 9.71 15.63 0.46
N LEU A 341 9.32 15.43 -0.81
CA LEU A 341 9.66 14.23 -1.57
C LEU A 341 10.66 14.49 -2.69
N GLN A 342 10.29 15.30 -3.68
CA GLN A 342 11.00 15.33 -4.96
C GLN A 342 12.41 15.92 -4.84
N ARG A 343 12.55 17.05 -4.15
CA ARG A 343 13.86 17.71 -3.96
C ARG A 343 14.79 16.87 -3.11
N ARG A 344 14.26 16.22 -2.06
CA ARG A 344 15.01 15.31 -1.20
C ARG A 344 15.48 14.07 -1.96
N ASN A 345 14.60 13.47 -2.77
CA ASN A 345 14.96 12.37 -3.68
C ASN A 345 16.10 12.76 -4.62
N LYS A 346 16.03 13.96 -5.20
CA LYS A 346 17.07 14.45 -6.11
C LYS A 346 18.44 14.53 -5.43
N VAL A 347 18.51 14.98 -4.17
CA VAL A 347 19.78 15.08 -3.44
C VAL A 347 20.38 13.71 -3.14
N VAL A 348 19.59 12.76 -2.62
CA VAL A 348 20.12 11.40 -2.36
C VAL A 348 20.57 10.70 -3.63
N VAL A 349 19.87 10.92 -4.75
CA VAL A 349 20.25 10.38 -6.07
C VAL A 349 21.53 11.03 -6.61
N GLN A 350 21.74 12.33 -6.38
CA GLN A 350 23.02 12.99 -6.70
C GLN A 350 24.20 12.42 -5.90
N TYR A 351 23.96 12.03 -4.65
CA TYR A 351 24.97 11.34 -3.85
C TYR A 351 25.18 9.89 -4.27
N LEU A 352 24.13 9.20 -4.73
CA LEU A 352 24.24 7.85 -5.29
C LEU A 352 25.22 7.83 -6.48
N ASP A 353 25.14 8.79 -7.39
CA ASP A 353 26.05 8.87 -8.55
C ASP A 353 27.52 9.03 -8.14
N GLN A 354 27.77 9.79 -7.07
CA GLN A 354 29.11 9.96 -6.52
C GLN A 354 29.57 8.72 -5.76
N ALA A 355 28.69 8.13 -4.94
CA ALA A 355 28.95 6.93 -4.17
C ALA A 355 29.32 5.74 -5.06
N LEU A 356 28.61 5.53 -6.17
CA LEU A 356 28.85 4.40 -7.08
C LEU A 356 30.24 4.42 -7.75
N LYS A 357 30.90 5.58 -7.81
CA LYS A 357 32.29 5.68 -8.31
C LYS A 357 33.29 5.06 -7.33
N ARG A 358 33.00 5.08 -6.04
CA ARG A 358 33.93 4.75 -4.95
C ARG A 358 33.57 3.45 -4.21
N TYR A 359 32.28 3.21 -3.99
CA TYR A 359 31.76 2.11 -3.19
C TYR A 359 31.16 1.01 -4.07
N GLN A 360 31.35 -0.24 -3.66
CA GLN A 360 30.71 -1.38 -4.32
C GLN A 360 29.27 -1.54 -3.86
N ASN A 361 29.01 -1.27 -2.58
CA ASN A 361 27.69 -1.37 -1.98
C ASN A 361 27.20 0.01 -1.53
N VAL A 362 25.99 0.36 -1.93
CA VAL A 362 25.30 1.57 -1.47
C VAL A 362 23.99 1.15 -0.80
N VAL A 363 23.78 1.55 0.45
CA VAL A 363 22.54 1.30 1.20
C VAL A 363 21.81 2.63 1.38
N ILE A 364 20.53 2.68 1.02
CA ILE A 364 19.69 3.88 1.14
C ILE A 364 18.49 3.54 2.05
N PRO A 365 18.65 3.74 3.37
CA PRO A 365 17.56 3.65 4.33
C PRO A 365 16.80 4.98 4.34
N TRP A 366 15.60 5.00 3.76
CA TRP A 366 14.84 6.24 3.55
C TRP A 366 13.33 6.02 3.70
N GLY A 367 12.58 7.06 4.07
CA GLY A 367 11.12 7.00 4.23
C GLY A 367 10.40 6.32 3.05
N ALA A 368 9.46 5.41 3.33
CA ALA A 368 8.82 4.56 2.31
C ALA A 368 8.19 5.33 1.13
N LEU A 369 7.64 6.53 1.37
CA LEU A 369 7.06 7.39 0.32
C LEU A 369 8.08 7.87 -0.73
N HIS A 370 9.37 7.89 -0.39
CA HIS A 370 10.43 8.28 -1.31
C HIS A 370 10.85 7.15 -2.24
N MET A 371 10.60 5.89 -1.85
CA MET A 371 11.18 4.72 -2.49
C MET A 371 10.80 4.59 -3.96
N LYS A 372 9.54 4.86 -4.33
CA LYS A 372 9.08 4.83 -5.74
C LYS A 372 9.95 5.71 -6.64
N GLY A 373 10.29 6.92 -6.19
CA GLY A 373 11.13 7.85 -6.96
C GLY A 373 12.61 7.44 -6.98
N ILE A 374 13.15 7.02 -5.83
CA ILE A 374 14.56 6.59 -5.73
C ILE A 374 14.79 5.29 -6.53
N GLU A 375 13.87 4.33 -6.47
CA GLU A 375 13.90 3.09 -7.24
C GLU A 375 13.89 3.37 -8.74
N ALA A 376 13.01 4.25 -9.22
CA ALA A 376 12.97 4.62 -10.63
C ALA A 376 14.34 5.12 -11.13
N GLU A 377 15.04 5.93 -10.31
CA GLU A 377 16.39 6.41 -10.61
C GLU A 377 17.45 5.29 -10.58
N VAL A 378 17.32 4.32 -9.69
CA VAL A 378 18.19 3.12 -9.64
C VAL A 378 17.99 2.26 -10.90
N LEU A 379 16.74 2.00 -11.27
CA LEU A 379 16.40 1.21 -12.47
C LEU A 379 16.83 1.92 -13.76
N ALA A 380 16.64 3.25 -13.85
CA ALA A 380 17.10 4.05 -14.99
C ALA A 380 18.62 3.97 -15.22
N ARG A 381 19.39 3.64 -14.18
CA ARG A 381 20.84 3.40 -14.26
C ARG A 381 21.19 1.96 -14.68
N GLY A 382 20.21 1.13 -15.04
CA GLY A 382 20.42 -0.25 -15.49
C GLY A 382 20.70 -1.25 -14.37
N PHE A 383 20.35 -0.90 -13.13
CA PHE A 383 20.32 -1.88 -12.04
C PHE A 383 19.08 -2.76 -12.17
N VAL A 384 19.21 -4.05 -11.87
CA VAL A 384 18.11 -5.02 -11.93
C VAL A 384 17.81 -5.54 -10.53
N LEU A 385 16.53 -5.65 -10.20
CA LEU A 385 16.07 -6.25 -8.95
C LEU A 385 16.57 -7.69 -8.86
N GLN A 386 17.18 -8.06 -7.73
CA GLN A 386 17.68 -9.40 -7.46
C GLN A 386 16.92 -10.05 -6.31
N GLU A 387 16.59 -9.27 -5.28
CA GLU A 387 15.97 -9.77 -4.07
C GLU A 387 15.00 -8.75 -3.51
N GLU A 388 13.87 -9.23 -2.98
CA GLU A 388 12.94 -8.46 -2.17
C GLU A 388 12.69 -9.21 -0.86
N GLN A 389 12.79 -8.50 0.27
CA GLN A 389 12.41 -9.00 1.58
C GLN A 389 11.39 -8.05 2.21
N LYS A 390 10.36 -8.61 2.86
CA LYS A 390 9.36 -7.82 3.60
C LYS A 390 9.49 -8.08 5.08
N ARG A 391 9.50 -7.01 5.88
CA ARG A 391 9.59 -7.07 7.34
C ARG A 391 8.40 -6.38 7.97
N LEU A 392 7.96 -6.92 9.10
CA LEU A 392 6.91 -6.31 9.92
C LEU A 392 7.51 -5.11 10.66
N SER A 393 7.04 -3.91 10.34
CA SER A 393 7.49 -2.68 11.01
C SER A 393 6.61 -2.28 12.17
N ILE A 394 5.32 -2.64 12.16
CA ILE A 394 4.37 -2.43 13.27
C ILE A 394 3.46 -3.64 13.35
N ASP A 395 3.38 -4.31 14.50
CA ASP A 395 2.39 -5.37 14.76
C ASP A 395 1.13 -4.76 15.39
N PHE A 396 -0.01 -4.80 14.70
CA PHE A 396 -1.25 -4.20 15.19
C PHE A 396 -1.77 -4.86 16.47
N LYS A 397 -1.47 -6.15 16.69
CA LYS A 397 -1.87 -6.81 17.93
C LYS A 397 -1.09 -6.28 19.12
N ARG A 398 0.21 -6.00 18.95
CA ARG A 398 1.06 -5.45 20.02
C ARG A 398 0.75 -3.99 20.29
N ALA A 399 0.55 -3.19 19.25
CA ALA A 399 0.26 -1.77 19.38
C ALA A 399 -1.11 -1.45 20.04
N LEU A 400 -2.01 -2.44 20.13
CA LEU A 400 -3.34 -2.32 20.74
C LEU A 400 -3.41 -2.88 22.18
N GLN A 401 -2.31 -3.40 22.71
CA GLN A 401 -2.16 -3.82 24.12
C GLN A 401 -1.59 -2.69 24.96
#